data_AF-A0A2G9H2J1-F1
#
_entry.id   AF-A0A2G9H2J1-F1
#
_cell.length_a   1.000
_cell.length_b   1.000
_cell.length_c   1.000
_cell.angle_alpha   90.00
_cell.angle_beta   90.00
_cell.angle_gamma   90.00
#
_symmetry.space_group_name_H-M   'P 1'
#
loop_
_entity.id
_entity.type
_entity.pdbx_description
1 polymer ?
#
loop_
_entity_poly.entity_id
_entity_poly.type
_entity_poly.pdbx_seq_one_letter_code
_entity_poly.pdbx_strand_id
1 'polypeptide(L)'
;MPEITNEDGNSTAVAGGNGDVPAEALSPNLFKRYELGKLLGCGAFAKVYHARDLRTGQSVAIKSINKQRIMKGNLAAHIKREILIMRKLRHPNIVRLHEVLATKTKIYFIMEFAKGGELFAKIAKGRFTEDLSRKYFQQLISAVDYCHSHGVFHRDLKPENLLLDENWELKVTDFGLSAVTDQVRPDGLLHTLCGTPAYVAPEILAKKGYDGAKVDVWSCGIILYVLNAGYLPFNDTNLMAMYRKIYKGEFRCPKWTSPDLKRFLTRILDPNPSTRITVHEILNDPWFRKGYKEIKHPLDREFEFKESGGEEGYLNAFHLISYSSGADLSGLFGQSGNCISSEMFVSAKLPEIIIKRIEALAEEERLRVAKKGTGLRLQGQNWKYVVMVEIHRLTQELLVVEVKSNEFGRDLWKDKFKPRLNDLVHAPEPQVAGN
;
A
#
# COMPACT_ATOMS: atom_id res chain seq x y z
N MET A 1 -14.43 5.92 33.69
CA MET A 1 -15.68 6.02 34.45
C MET A 1 -15.93 7.47 34.85
N PRO A 2 -17.17 7.94 35.06
CA PRO A 2 -18.53 7.38 34.79
C PRO A 2 -19.23 8.14 33.61
N GLU A 3 -20.14 7.59 32.80
CA GLU A 3 -21.57 7.20 33.00
C GLU A 3 -22.51 8.32 33.47
N ILE A 4 -23.34 8.82 32.53
CA ILE A 4 -24.55 9.61 32.80
C ILE A 4 -25.64 9.13 31.83
N THR A 5 -26.82 8.90 32.41
CA THR A 5 -28.04 8.28 31.90
C THR A 5 -28.94 9.22 31.09
N ASN A 6 -29.81 8.59 30.29
CA ASN A 6 -30.88 9.17 29.48
C ASN A 6 -31.89 10.01 30.28
N GLU A 7 -32.55 10.95 29.61
CA GLU A 7 -33.98 11.21 29.83
C GLU A 7 -34.64 11.85 28.60
N ASP A 8 -35.88 11.41 28.35
CA ASP A 8 -36.74 11.66 27.20
C ASP A 8 -37.43 13.03 27.23
N GLY A 9 -37.81 13.54 26.06
CA GLY A 9 -38.61 14.75 25.89
C GLY A 9 -39.33 14.79 24.56
N ASN A 10 -40.54 14.23 24.53
CA ASN A 10 -41.47 14.14 23.40
C ASN A 10 -42.08 15.52 23.07
N SER A 11 -42.13 15.90 21.79
CA SER A 11 -43.07 16.94 21.30
C SER A 11 -43.43 16.71 19.83
N THR A 12 -44.72 16.88 19.57
CA THR A 12 -45.51 16.47 18.41
C THR A 12 -45.41 17.36 17.16
N ALA A 13 -45.33 16.68 16.01
CA ALA A 13 -45.98 16.92 14.72
C ALA A 13 -46.07 18.33 14.09
N VAL A 14 -45.48 18.48 12.90
CA VAL A 14 -46.08 19.21 11.76
C VAL A 14 -45.83 18.42 10.47
N ALA A 15 -46.92 18.06 9.79
CA ALA A 15 -46.92 17.39 8.50
C ALA A 15 -46.57 18.37 7.37
N GLY A 16 -45.61 17.99 6.53
CA GLY A 16 -45.30 18.67 5.27
C GLY A 16 -44.84 17.63 4.26
N GLY A 17 -45.73 17.26 3.34
CA GLY A 17 -45.44 16.29 2.29
C GLY A 17 -44.41 16.83 1.31
N ASN A 18 -43.37 16.04 1.07
CA ASN A 18 -42.62 16.02 -0.19
C ASN A 18 -42.13 14.59 -0.39
N GLY A 19 -42.36 14.06 -1.59
CA GLY A 19 -42.14 12.66 -1.92
C GLY A 19 -40.67 12.24 -1.78
N ASP A 20 -40.37 11.56 -0.68
CA ASP A 20 -39.12 10.84 -0.50
C ASP A 20 -39.20 9.50 -1.23
N VAL A 21 -38.31 9.34 -2.22
CA VAL A 21 -38.00 8.06 -2.83
C VAL A 21 -37.42 7.15 -1.74
N PRO A 22 -37.91 5.91 -1.52
CA PRO A 22 -37.44 5.09 -0.40
C PRO A 22 -35.95 4.82 -0.50
N ALA A 23 -35.22 5.17 0.56
CA ALA A 23 -33.87 4.69 0.77
C ALA A 23 -33.92 3.16 0.78
N GLU A 24 -33.44 2.54 -0.29
CA GLU A 24 -33.33 1.09 -0.44
C GLU A 24 -32.47 0.55 0.71
N ALA A 25 -33.13 0.10 1.78
CA ALA A 25 -32.51 -0.41 2.99
C ALA A 25 -31.66 -1.62 2.59
N LEU A 26 -30.36 -1.58 2.89
CA LEU A 26 -29.53 -2.75 2.71
C LEU A 26 -30.14 -3.88 3.56
N SER A 27 -30.34 -5.05 2.97
CA SER A 27 -30.73 -6.25 3.70
C SER A 27 -29.84 -6.40 4.94
N PRO A 28 -30.38 -6.69 6.13
CA PRO A 28 -29.59 -6.79 7.37
C PRO A 28 -28.44 -7.80 7.24
N ASN A 29 -28.62 -8.80 6.37
CA ASN A 29 -27.60 -9.79 6.01
C ASN A 29 -27.14 -9.62 4.57
N LEU A 30 -26.08 -8.83 4.36
CA LEU A 30 -25.45 -8.66 3.07
C LEU A 30 -24.84 -9.99 2.60
N PHE A 31 -25.31 -10.49 1.46
CA PHE A 31 -24.95 -11.80 0.88
C PHE A 31 -25.07 -12.99 1.84
N LYS A 32 -25.95 -12.90 2.87
CA LYS A 32 -26.11 -13.93 3.93
C LYS A 32 -24.82 -14.29 4.68
N ARG A 33 -23.77 -13.47 4.57
CA ARG A 33 -22.47 -13.69 5.21
C ARG A 33 -22.06 -12.55 6.12
N TYR A 34 -22.49 -11.32 5.81
CA TYR A 34 -22.13 -10.15 6.59
C TYR A 34 -23.38 -9.55 7.20
N GLU A 35 -23.42 -9.53 8.52
CA GLU A 35 -24.44 -8.80 9.28
C GLU A 35 -24.03 -7.33 9.32
N LEU A 36 -24.81 -6.46 8.67
CA LEU A 36 -24.53 -5.03 8.62
C LEU A 36 -24.91 -4.38 9.95
N GLY A 37 -23.95 -3.66 10.53
CA GLY A 37 -24.13 -2.85 11.71
C GLY A 37 -24.26 -1.36 11.39
N LYS A 38 -23.80 -0.53 12.33
CA LYS A 38 -23.91 0.93 12.26
C LYS A 38 -23.14 1.54 11.08
N LEU A 39 -23.62 2.67 10.58
CA LEU A 39 -22.88 3.52 9.66
C LEU A 39 -21.68 4.13 10.39
N LEU A 40 -20.48 3.94 9.86
CA LEU A 40 -19.23 4.48 10.39
C LEU A 40 -18.85 5.81 9.74
N GLY A 41 -19.15 5.96 8.46
CA GLY A 41 -18.84 7.18 7.72
C GLY A 41 -19.65 7.29 6.43
N CYS A 42 -19.93 8.52 6.03
CA CYS A 42 -20.61 8.84 4.78
C CYS A 42 -19.78 9.87 4.00
N GLY A 43 -19.19 9.44 2.90
CA GLY A 43 -18.57 10.34 1.92
C GLY A 43 -19.51 10.67 0.78
N ALA A 44 -19.10 11.60 -0.09
CA ALA A 44 -19.87 11.98 -1.29
C ALA A 44 -20.12 10.80 -2.27
N PHE A 45 -19.27 9.77 -2.21
CA PHE A 45 -19.22 8.68 -3.19
C PHE A 45 -19.37 7.27 -2.59
N ALA A 46 -19.26 7.15 -1.26
CA ALA A 46 -19.27 5.87 -0.58
C ALA A 46 -19.88 5.98 0.82
N LYS A 47 -20.53 4.91 1.25
CA LYS A 47 -20.96 4.71 2.63
C LYS A 47 -20.13 3.59 3.25
N VAL A 48 -19.64 3.79 4.46
CA VAL A 48 -18.85 2.80 5.20
C VAL A 48 -19.66 2.33 6.39
N TYR A 49 -19.88 1.03 6.48
CA TYR A 49 -20.62 0.39 7.56
C TYR A 49 -19.69 -0.48 8.39
N HIS A 50 -19.94 -0.55 9.69
CA HIS A 50 -19.47 -1.68 10.49
C HIS A 50 -20.28 -2.90 10.10
N ALA A 51 -19.66 -4.07 10.13
CA ALA A 51 -20.36 -5.34 9.95
C ALA A 51 -19.64 -6.46 10.70
N ARG A 52 -20.32 -7.59 10.82
CA ARG A 52 -19.77 -8.84 11.37
C ARG A 52 -19.76 -9.92 10.30
N ASP A 53 -18.61 -10.57 10.08
CA ASP A 53 -18.56 -11.80 9.29
C ASP A 53 -19.21 -12.92 10.12
N LEU A 54 -20.34 -13.45 9.65
CA LEU A 54 -21.11 -14.48 10.34
C LEU A 54 -20.37 -15.82 10.44
N ARG A 55 -19.37 -16.07 9.58
CA ARG A 55 -18.58 -17.30 9.61
C ARG A 55 -17.50 -17.28 10.69
N THR A 56 -16.80 -16.15 10.83
CA THR A 56 -15.67 -16.03 11.76
C THR A 56 -16.02 -15.28 13.04
N GLY A 57 -17.16 -14.60 13.07
CA GLY A 57 -17.57 -13.70 14.14
C GLY A 57 -16.79 -12.39 14.19
N GLN A 58 -15.83 -12.16 13.28
CA GLN A 58 -14.94 -11.00 13.28
C GLN A 58 -15.65 -9.73 12.79
N SER A 59 -15.27 -8.59 13.37
CA SER A 59 -15.71 -7.27 12.88
C SER A 59 -14.96 -6.87 11.61
N VAL A 60 -15.70 -6.34 10.63
CA VAL A 60 -15.18 -5.83 9.36
C VAL A 60 -15.79 -4.45 9.06
N ALA A 61 -15.11 -3.69 8.19
CA ALA A 61 -15.65 -2.47 7.61
C ALA A 61 -16.11 -2.75 6.17
N ILE A 62 -17.34 -2.34 5.82
CA ILE A 62 -17.90 -2.52 4.48
C ILE A 62 -18.09 -1.16 3.82
N LYS A 63 -17.24 -0.87 2.83
CA LYS A 63 -17.37 0.33 1.99
C LYS A 63 -18.20 -0.01 0.76
N SER A 64 -19.36 0.63 0.64
CA SER A 64 -20.31 0.47 -0.46
C SER A 64 -20.20 1.63 -1.45
N ILE A 65 -19.96 1.33 -2.73
CA ILE A 65 -19.83 2.30 -3.84
C ILE A 65 -20.84 1.98 -4.94
N ASN A 66 -21.48 3.00 -5.54
CA ASN A 66 -22.44 2.81 -6.63
C ASN A 66 -21.74 2.64 -8.00
N LYS A 67 -22.06 1.56 -8.72
CA LYS A 67 -21.51 1.23 -10.06
C LYS A 67 -21.85 2.23 -11.15
N GLN A 68 -23.06 2.79 -11.14
CA GLN A 68 -23.47 3.77 -12.17
C GLN A 68 -22.60 5.04 -12.13
N ARG A 69 -22.03 5.35 -10.97
CA ARG A 69 -21.08 6.45 -10.81
C ARG A 69 -19.67 6.10 -11.31
N ILE A 70 -19.35 4.81 -11.42
CA ILE A 70 -18.04 4.32 -11.91
C ILE A 70 -18.01 4.14 -13.43
N MET A 71 -19.13 3.74 -14.05
CA MET A 71 -19.19 3.37 -15.47
C MET A 71 -19.26 4.58 -16.43
N LYS A 72 -19.15 5.80 -15.93
CA LYS A 72 -18.96 7.00 -16.76
C LYS A 72 -17.46 7.24 -16.94
N GLY A 73 -16.96 7.01 -18.15
CA GLY A 73 -15.53 7.06 -18.51
C GLY A 73 -14.89 5.68 -18.58
N ASN A 74 -13.80 5.52 -19.34
CA ASN A 74 -13.03 4.26 -19.52
C ASN A 74 -12.35 3.74 -18.22
N LEU A 75 -12.94 4.00 -17.06
CA LEU A 75 -12.39 3.88 -15.72
C LEU A 75 -12.50 2.47 -15.15
N ALA A 76 -13.36 1.62 -15.71
CA ALA A 76 -13.55 0.25 -15.25
C ALA A 76 -12.27 -0.59 -15.28
N ALA A 77 -11.37 -0.34 -16.25
CA ALA A 77 -10.09 -1.03 -16.36
C ALA A 77 -9.10 -0.58 -15.27
N HIS A 78 -9.03 0.73 -14.98
CA HIS A 78 -8.18 1.28 -13.93
C HIS A 78 -8.63 0.80 -12.54
N ILE A 79 -9.92 0.78 -12.28
CA ILE A 79 -10.48 0.33 -11.00
C ILE A 79 -10.23 -1.15 -10.78
N LYS A 80 -10.43 -1.98 -11.80
CA LYS A 80 -10.10 -3.41 -11.70
C LYS A 80 -8.61 -3.60 -11.36
N ARG A 81 -7.72 -2.84 -12.00
CA ARG A 81 -6.27 -2.89 -11.74
C ARG A 81 -5.97 -2.46 -10.30
N GLU A 82 -6.50 -1.35 -9.83
CA GLU A 82 -6.26 -0.86 -8.47
C GLU A 82 -6.82 -1.83 -7.41
N ILE A 83 -8.02 -2.38 -7.61
CA ILE A 83 -8.59 -3.42 -6.75
C ILE A 83 -7.66 -4.65 -6.70
N LEU A 84 -7.15 -5.09 -7.85
CA LEU A 84 -6.23 -6.24 -7.92
C LEU A 84 -4.94 -5.98 -7.13
N ILE A 85 -4.39 -4.76 -7.22
CA ILE A 85 -3.18 -4.40 -6.48
C ILE A 85 -3.50 -4.28 -4.98
N MET A 86 -4.60 -3.61 -4.60
CA MET A 86 -5.03 -3.47 -3.20
C MET A 86 -5.21 -4.83 -2.51
N ARG A 87 -5.71 -5.85 -3.21
CA ARG A 87 -5.83 -7.22 -2.67
C ARG A 87 -4.48 -7.86 -2.33
N LYS A 88 -3.40 -7.40 -2.96
CA LYS A 88 -2.03 -7.90 -2.77
C LYS A 88 -1.25 -7.10 -1.73
N LEU A 89 -1.65 -5.85 -1.45
CA LEU A 89 -1.00 -5.03 -0.44
C LEU A 89 -1.14 -5.68 0.95
N ARG A 90 0.00 -6.00 1.57
CA ARG A 90 0.08 -6.55 2.93
C ARG A 90 1.12 -5.76 3.72
N HIS A 91 0.65 -4.78 4.47
CA HIS A 91 1.47 -3.94 5.33
C HIS A 91 0.78 -3.77 6.69
N PRO A 92 1.50 -3.82 7.82
CA PRO A 92 0.89 -3.69 9.15
C PRO A 92 0.11 -2.38 9.32
N ASN A 93 0.58 -1.30 8.69
CA ASN A 93 -0.06 0.02 8.76
C ASN A 93 -0.99 0.38 7.58
N ILE A 94 -1.41 -0.60 6.77
CA ILE A 94 -2.43 -0.40 5.72
C ILE A 94 -3.64 -1.26 6.07
N VAL A 95 -4.84 -0.69 5.95
CA VAL A 95 -6.09 -1.43 6.10
C VAL A 95 -6.15 -2.55 5.08
N ARG A 96 -6.24 -3.81 5.56
CA ARG A 96 -6.31 -4.96 4.67
C ARG A 96 -7.66 -5.04 3.95
N LEU A 97 -7.62 -5.22 2.63
CA LEU A 97 -8.79 -5.63 1.85
C LEU A 97 -8.95 -7.14 1.94
N HIS A 98 -10.04 -7.62 2.55
CA HIS A 98 -10.33 -9.05 2.66
C HIS A 98 -10.90 -9.59 1.35
N GLU A 99 -11.93 -8.94 0.82
CA GLU A 99 -12.56 -9.33 -0.43
C GLU A 99 -13.37 -8.17 -1.03
N VAL A 100 -13.76 -8.35 -2.30
CA VAL A 100 -14.63 -7.42 -3.02
C VAL A 100 -15.84 -8.20 -3.52
N LEU A 101 -17.02 -7.71 -3.18
CA LEU A 101 -18.30 -8.23 -3.63
C LEU A 101 -18.98 -7.22 -4.55
N ALA A 102 -19.88 -7.67 -5.40
CA ALA A 102 -20.57 -6.78 -6.31
C ALA A 102 -22.00 -7.26 -6.60
N THR A 103 -22.93 -6.30 -6.69
CA THR A 103 -24.27 -6.51 -7.24
C THR A 103 -24.38 -5.84 -8.61
N LYS A 104 -25.57 -5.83 -9.22
CA LYS A 104 -25.79 -5.07 -10.46
C LYS A 104 -25.51 -3.57 -10.30
N THR A 105 -25.75 -3.01 -9.11
CA THR A 105 -25.73 -1.56 -8.87
C THR A 105 -24.62 -1.10 -7.92
N LYS A 106 -24.02 -1.98 -7.12
CA LYS A 106 -23.04 -1.60 -6.09
C LYS A 106 -21.80 -2.50 -6.10
N ILE A 107 -20.69 -1.96 -5.61
CA ILE A 107 -19.45 -2.68 -5.27
C ILE A 107 -19.25 -2.52 -3.75
N TYR A 108 -18.94 -3.62 -3.08
CA TYR A 108 -18.70 -3.68 -1.65
C TYR A 108 -17.27 -4.12 -1.40
N PHE A 109 -16.52 -3.29 -0.70
CA PHE A 109 -15.17 -3.59 -0.24
C PHE A 109 -15.25 -4.04 1.21
N ILE A 110 -14.89 -5.29 1.47
CA ILE A 110 -14.85 -5.85 2.81
C ILE A 110 -13.42 -5.69 3.33
N MET A 111 -13.26 -4.88 4.37
CA MET A 111 -11.97 -4.40 4.85
C MET A 111 -11.79 -4.69 6.33
N GLU A 112 -10.53 -4.70 6.75
CA GLU A 112 -10.14 -4.74 8.16
C GLU A 112 -10.82 -3.58 8.92
N PHE A 113 -11.36 -3.89 10.10
CA PHE A 113 -11.98 -2.88 10.95
C PHE A 113 -10.97 -2.33 11.97
N ALA A 114 -10.58 -1.06 11.79
CA ALA A 114 -9.70 -0.34 12.70
C ALA A 114 -10.48 0.14 13.95
N LYS A 115 -10.44 -0.63 15.04
CA LYS A 115 -11.25 -0.42 16.24
C LYS A 115 -10.95 0.87 17.01
N GLY A 116 -9.73 1.39 16.90
CA GLY A 116 -9.27 2.61 17.59
C GLY A 116 -9.87 3.91 17.05
N GLY A 117 -10.49 3.85 15.86
CA GLY A 117 -11.11 4.99 15.18
C GLY A 117 -10.08 5.93 14.56
N GLU A 118 -10.49 7.16 14.25
CA GLU A 118 -9.62 8.15 13.62
C GLU A 118 -8.50 8.62 14.57
N LEU A 119 -7.27 8.71 14.05
CA LEU A 119 -6.10 9.21 14.77
C LEU A 119 -6.34 10.64 15.29
N PHE A 120 -6.95 11.49 14.46
CA PHE A 120 -7.14 12.90 14.77
C PHE A 120 -8.22 13.15 15.82
N ALA A 121 -9.16 12.23 16.01
CA ALA A 121 -10.08 12.27 17.15
C ALA A 121 -9.33 12.21 18.49
N LYS A 122 -8.09 11.67 18.51
CA LYS A 122 -7.24 11.65 19.70
C LYS A 122 -6.45 12.95 19.89
N ILE A 123 -6.28 13.72 18.81
CA ILE A 123 -5.61 15.03 18.79
C ILE A 123 -6.57 16.15 19.17
N ALA A 124 -7.89 15.94 19.09
CA ALA A 124 -8.89 16.95 19.46
C ALA A 124 -8.72 17.53 20.89
N LYS A 125 -7.92 16.89 21.76
CA LYS A 125 -7.53 17.39 23.10
C LYS A 125 -6.26 18.27 23.10
N GLY A 126 -5.68 18.59 21.94
CA GLY A 126 -4.48 19.43 21.80
C GLY A 126 -3.56 19.02 20.65
N ARG A 127 -2.33 18.58 20.99
CA ARG A 127 -1.29 18.16 20.06
C ARG A 127 -0.57 16.93 20.59
N PHE A 128 0.13 16.21 19.72
CA PHE A 128 1.05 15.17 20.17
C PHE A 128 2.41 15.75 20.57
N THR A 129 3.16 14.97 21.35
CA THR A 129 4.59 15.21 21.55
C THR A 129 5.31 14.94 20.25
N GLU A 130 6.48 15.55 20.06
CA GLU A 130 7.28 15.35 18.85
C GLU A 130 7.64 13.88 18.64
N ASP A 131 7.91 13.13 19.72
CA ASP A 131 8.21 11.70 19.65
C ASP A 131 7.00 10.86 19.21
N LEU A 132 5.80 11.19 19.70
CA LEU A 132 4.59 10.50 19.29
C LEU A 132 4.18 10.87 17.85
N SER A 133 4.33 12.15 17.46
CA SER A 133 4.19 12.58 16.07
C SER A 133 5.15 11.81 15.16
N ARG A 134 6.40 11.63 15.60
CA ARG A 134 7.40 10.86 14.85
C ARG A 134 7.02 9.40 14.72
N LYS A 135 6.56 8.73 15.79
CA LYS A 135 6.10 7.33 15.74
C LYS A 135 5.04 7.13 14.66
N TYR A 136 3.97 7.93 14.68
CA TYR A 136 2.91 7.79 13.69
C TYR A 136 3.36 8.21 12.29
N PHE A 137 4.22 9.22 12.17
CA PHE A 137 4.79 9.61 10.89
C PHE A 137 5.69 8.53 10.29
N GLN A 138 6.47 7.82 11.10
CA GLN A 138 7.27 6.67 10.66
C GLN A 138 6.38 5.56 10.09
N GLN A 139 5.26 5.25 10.76
CA GLN A 139 4.28 4.27 10.28
C GLN A 139 3.60 4.71 8.98
N LEU A 140 3.26 5.99 8.88
CA LEU A 140 2.67 6.58 7.67
C LEU A 140 3.63 6.47 6.50
N ILE A 141 4.88 6.91 6.66
CA ILE A 141 5.89 6.85 5.61
C ILE A 141 6.20 5.40 5.23
N SER A 142 6.26 4.47 6.19
CA SER A 142 6.42 3.05 5.90
C SER A 142 5.30 2.51 5.00
N ALA A 143 4.04 2.86 5.29
CA ALA A 143 2.90 2.47 4.46
C ALA A 143 2.95 3.12 3.06
N VAL A 144 3.31 4.41 2.99
CA VAL A 144 3.40 5.16 1.74
C VAL A 144 4.52 4.62 0.84
N ASP A 145 5.71 4.38 1.40
CA ASP A 145 6.85 3.78 0.67
C ASP A 145 6.48 2.39 0.12
N TYR A 146 5.86 1.56 0.94
CA TYR A 146 5.36 0.26 0.52
C TYR A 146 4.36 0.37 -0.63
N CYS A 147 3.39 1.29 -0.58
CA CYS A 147 2.46 1.49 -1.69
C CYS A 147 3.15 2.01 -2.95
N HIS A 148 4.04 2.99 -2.82
CA HIS A 148 4.74 3.61 -3.95
C HIS A 148 5.63 2.62 -4.69
N SER A 149 6.33 1.73 -3.96
CA SER A 149 7.11 0.64 -4.57
C SER A 149 6.26 -0.35 -5.37
N HIS A 150 4.96 -0.48 -5.04
CA HIS A 150 3.99 -1.29 -5.78
C HIS A 150 3.23 -0.50 -6.86
N GLY A 151 3.63 0.75 -7.13
CA GLY A 151 3.00 1.61 -8.13
C GLY A 151 1.61 2.14 -7.74
N VAL A 152 1.26 2.08 -6.45
CA VAL A 152 0.01 2.62 -5.90
C VAL A 152 0.31 3.96 -5.23
N PHE A 153 -0.41 4.99 -5.62
CA PHE A 153 -0.33 6.32 -5.03
C PHE A 153 -1.67 6.66 -4.39
N HIS A 154 -1.66 7.29 -3.21
CA HIS A 154 -2.90 7.60 -2.50
C HIS A 154 -3.59 8.83 -3.07
N ARG A 155 -2.88 9.92 -3.37
CA ARG A 155 -3.35 11.19 -3.99
C ARG A 155 -4.34 12.03 -3.20
N ASP A 156 -5.03 11.45 -2.22
CA ASP A 156 -5.98 12.15 -1.34
C ASP A 156 -5.70 11.86 0.15
N LEU A 157 -4.43 11.83 0.58
CA LEU A 157 -4.10 11.58 1.99
C LEU A 157 -4.58 12.73 2.88
N LYS A 158 -5.40 12.40 3.87
CA LYS A 158 -5.99 13.35 4.82
C LYS A 158 -6.28 12.69 6.17
N PRO A 159 -6.57 13.47 7.23
CA PRO A 159 -6.83 12.95 8.58
C PRO A 159 -7.83 11.80 8.64
N GLU A 160 -8.89 11.88 7.86
CA GLU A 160 -9.99 10.91 7.79
C GLU A 160 -9.51 9.55 7.25
N ASN A 161 -8.36 9.51 6.58
CA ASN A 161 -7.75 8.27 6.11
C ASN A 161 -6.79 7.62 7.11
N LEU A 162 -6.53 8.26 8.25
CA LEU A 162 -5.60 7.77 9.27
C LEU A 162 -6.37 7.24 10.47
N LEU A 163 -6.51 5.92 10.53
CA LEU A 163 -7.19 5.21 11.59
C LEU A 163 -6.19 4.57 12.55
N LEU A 164 -6.69 4.05 13.67
CA LEU A 164 -5.96 3.27 14.65
C LEU A 164 -6.62 1.91 14.85
N ASP A 165 -5.82 0.85 14.98
CA ASP A 165 -6.31 -0.46 15.40
C ASP A 165 -6.48 -0.56 16.93
N GLU A 166 -6.82 -1.76 17.44
CA GLU A 166 -6.91 -2.04 18.88
C GLU A 166 -5.62 -1.80 19.67
N ASN A 167 -4.47 -1.89 19.02
CA ASN A 167 -3.15 -1.73 19.64
C ASN A 167 -2.64 -0.29 19.53
N TRP A 168 -3.46 0.63 19.04
CA TRP A 168 -3.10 2.03 18.80
C TRP A 168 -1.99 2.18 17.76
N GLU A 169 -1.95 1.26 16.79
CA GLU A 169 -1.05 1.33 15.65
C GLU A 169 -1.78 1.92 14.44
N LEU A 170 -1.08 2.71 13.63
CA LEU A 170 -1.66 3.39 12.47
C LEU A 170 -2.20 2.40 11.46
N LYS A 171 -3.38 2.68 10.90
CA LYS A 171 -3.98 1.99 9.76
C LYS A 171 -4.43 3.02 8.73
N VAL A 172 -3.70 3.09 7.62
CA VAL A 172 -4.05 3.96 6.49
C VAL A 172 -5.08 3.25 5.61
N THR A 173 -6.20 3.89 5.34
CA THR A 173 -7.28 3.38 4.47
C THR A 173 -7.23 4.03 3.08
N ASP A 174 -8.05 3.54 2.14
CA ASP A 174 -8.38 4.18 0.85
C ASP A 174 -7.25 4.30 -0.20
N PHE A 175 -6.10 3.66 0.01
CA PHE A 175 -5.10 3.47 -1.04
C PHE A 175 -5.72 2.85 -2.31
N GLY A 176 -5.45 3.42 -3.48
CA GLY A 176 -5.96 2.89 -4.75
C GLY A 176 -7.48 3.00 -4.93
N LEU A 177 -8.19 3.78 -4.11
CA LEU A 177 -9.59 4.13 -4.34
C LEU A 177 -9.78 5.60 -4.73
N SER A 178 -8.72 6.40 -4.66
CA SER A 178 -8.70 7.83 -4.98
C SER A 178 -8.80 8.11 -6.47
N ALA A 179 -8.27 7.25 -7.35
CA ALA A 179 -8.45 7.42 -8.80
C ALA A 179 -9.92 7.29 -9.21
N VAL A 180 -10.74 6.59 -8.41
CA VAL A 180 -12.19 6.49 -8.58
C VAL A 180 -12.90 7.79 -8.19
N THR A 181 -12.36 8.50 -7.19
CA THR A 181 -12.96 9.74 -6.68
C THR A 181 -12.54 10.97 -7.47
N ASP A 182 -11.32 10.97 -8.03
CA ASP A 182 -10.77 12.10 -8.80
C ASP A 182 -11.33 12.21 -10.23
N GLN A 183 -11.79 11.11 -10.84
CA GLN A 183 -12.10 11.08 -12.28
C GLN A 183 -13.60 11.12 -12.61
N VAL A 184 -14.48 11.21 -11.62
CA VAL A 184 -15.94 11.24 -11.82
C VAL A 184 -16.51 12.61 -11.44
N ARG A 185 -16.13 13.68 -12.15
CA ARG A 185 -16.94 14.93 -12.25
C ARG A 185 -16.77 15.62 -13.62
N PRO A 186 -17.86 15.97 -14.34
CA PRO A 186 -17.80 16.64 -15.64
C PRO A 186 -17.60 18.17 -15.58
N ASP A 187 -17.55 18.77 -14.39
CA ASP A 187 -17.63 20.22 -14.21
C ASP A 187 -16.28 20.93 -14.09
N GLY A 188 -15.16 20.18 -14.05
CA GLY A 188 -13.81 20.75 -13.97
C GLY A 188 -13.57 21.64 -12.75
N LEU A 189 -14.48 21.62 -11.77
CA LEU A 189 -14.42 22.35 -10.53
C LEU A 189 -14.12 21.33 -9.43
N LEU A 190 -12.92 21.44 -8.84
CA LEU A 190 -12.61 20.82 -7.57
C LEU A 190 -13.65 21.34 -6.58
N HIS A 191 -14.72 20.58 -6.32
CA HIS A 191 -15.70 20.92 -5.30
C HIS A 191 -15.03 20.80 -3.94
N THR A 192 -14.42 21.93 -3.61
CA THR A 192 -13.84 22.41 -2.36
C THR A 192 -14.95 22.69 -1.34
N LEU A 193 -16.12 22.03 -1.44
CA LEU A 193 -17.30 22.36 -0.65
C LEU A 193 -17.63 21.36 0.46
N CYS A 194 -16.85 20.28 0.60
CA CYS A 194 -16.97 19.37 1.75
C CYS A 194 -15.64 18.79 2.26
N GLY A 195 -14.49 19.23 1.72
CA GLY A 195 -13.16 18.78 2.15
C GLY A 195 -12.23 19.97 2.33
N THR A 196 -11.38 19.96 3.34
CA THR A 196 -10.47 21.06 3.64
C THR A 196 -9.35 21.10 2.59
N PRO A 197 -9.28 22.08 1.67
CA PRO A 197 -8.23 22.18 0.63
C PRO A 197 -6.81 22.34 1.21
N ALA A 198 -6.69 22.51 2.52
CA ALA A 198 -5.43 22.69 3.23
C ALA A 198 -4.49 21.46 3.19
N TYR A 199 -4.97 20.28 2.79
CA TYR A 199 -4.14 19.06 2.64
C TYR A 199 -3.64 18.83 1.21
N VAL A 200 -4.11 19.62 0.25
CA VAL A 200 -3.86 19.42 -1.18
C VAL A 200 -2.59 20.13 -1.62
N ALA A 201 -1.76 19.45 -2.43
CA ALA A 201 -0.52 20.00 -2.96
C ALA A 201 -0.77 21.15 -3.97
N PRO A 202 0.10 22.16 -4.05
CA PRO A 202 -0.09 23.31 -4.95
C PRO A 202 -0.26 22.93 -6.43
N GLU A 203 0.47 21.89 -6.88
CA GLU A 203 0.43 21.43 -8.27
C GLU A 203 -0.92 20.79 -8.68
N ILE A 204 -1.66 20.22 -7.73
CA ILE A 204 -3.02 19.71 -7.97
C ILE A 204 -3.98 20.88 -8.17
N LEU A 205 -3.87 21.92 -7.35
CA LEU A 205 -4.68 23.13 -7.45
C LEU A 205 -4.46 23.85 -8.79
N ALA A 206 -3.25 23.76 -9.34
CA ALA A 206 -2.88 24.31 -10.64
C ALA A 206 -3.42 23.50 -11.85
N LYS A 207 -4.12 22.37 -11.63
CA LYS A 207 -4.72 21.50 -12.67
C LYS A 207 -3.72 21.02 -13.74
N LYS A 208 -2.45 20.84 -13.38
CA LYS A 208 -1.44 20.24 -14.25
C LYS A 208 -1.35 18.73 -13.97
N GLY A 209 -0.83 17.96 -14.93
CA GLY A 209 -0.37 16.60 -14.62
C GLY A 209 0.63 16.65 -13.46
N TYR A 210 0.50 15.74 -12.51
CA TYR A 210 1.28 15.74 -11.27
C TYR A 210 1.93 14.38 -11.00
N ASP A 211 3.02 14.40 -10.26
CA ASP A 211 3.66 13.19 -9.73
C ASP A 211 2.93 12.76 -8.44
N GLY A 212 2.27 11.60 -8.49
CA GLY A 212 1.51 11.07 -7.34
C GLY A 212 2.37 10.86 -6.10
N ALA A 213 3.66 10.52 -6.25
CA ALA A 213 4.55 10.33 -5.11
C ALA A 213 4.81 11.65 -4.38
N LYS A 214 5.07 12.73 -5.13
CA LYS A 214 5.32 14.06 -4.56
C LYS A 214 4.08 14.64 -3.88
N VAL A 215 2.90 14.37 -4.43
CA VAL A 215 1.61 14.74 -3.82
C VAL A 215 1.44 14.07 -2.46
N ASP A 216 1.65 12.76 -2.38
CA ASP A 216 1.51 12.02 -1.12
C ASP A 216 2.49 12.53 -0.06
N VAL A 217 3.73 12.85 -0.47
CA VAL A 217 4.74 13.46 0.43
C VAL A 217 4.26 14.80 0.99
N TRP A 218 3.68 15.67 0.16
CA TRP A 218 3.11 16.94 0.64
C TRP A 218 2.03 16.70 1.70
N SER A 219 1.06 15.83 1.39
CA SER A 219 -0.03 15.51 2.32
C SER A 219 0.49 14.90 3.63
N CYS A 220 1.51 14.04 3.57
CA CYS A 220 2.21 13.53 4.77
C CYS A 220 2.82 14.67 5.60
N GLY A 221 3.40 15.69 4.96
CA GLY A 221 3.91 16.88 5.63
C GLY A 221 2.84 17.69 6.34
N ILE A 222 1.68 17.87 5.71
CA ILE A 222 0.53 18.54 6.34
C ILE A 222 0.07 17.74 7.56
N ILE A 223 -0.05 16.42 7.43
CA ILE A 223 -0.40 15.52 8.54
C ILE A 223 0.60 15.68 9.69
N LEU A 224 1.91 15.55 9.44
CA LEU A 224 2.95 15.70 10.47
C LEU A 224 2.87 17.05 11.17
N TYR A 225 2.68 18.12 10.39
CA TYR A 225 2.50 19.44 10.94
C TYR A 225 1.31 19.47 11.91
N VAL A 226 0.15 18.96 11.52
CA VAL A 226 -1.03 18.97 12.39
C VAL A 226 -0.83 18.08 13.62
N LEU A 227 -0.17 16.93 13.50
CA LEU A 227 0.17 16.07 14.66
C LEU A 227 0.98 16.86 15.72
N ASN A 228 1.94 17.68 15.29
CA ASN A 228 2.83 18.42 16.18
C ASN A 228 2.28 19.78 16.62
N ALA A 229 1.58 20.48 15.75
CA ALA A 229 1.08 21.84 15.99
C ALA A 229 -0.33 21.86 16.57
N GLY A 230 -1.17 20.86 16.26
CA GLY A 230 -2.60 20.83 16.61
C GLY A 230 -3.48 21.68 15.70
N TYR A 231 -2.93 22.29 14.66
CA TYR A 231 -3.63 23.11 13.66
C TYR A 231 -2.96 23.01 12.29
N LEU A 232 -3.64 23.49 11.25
CA LEU A 232 -3.15 23.44 9.86
C LEU A 232 -2.02 24.43 9.59
N PRO A 233 -1.01 24.07 8.76
CA PRO A 233 0.08 24.98 8.39
C PRO A 233 -0.40 26.15 7.52
N PHE A 234 -1.37 25.86 6.64
CA PHE A 234 -1.98 26.82 5.74
C PHE A 234 -3.46 26.93 6.10
N ASN A 235 -3.80 27.95 6.89
CA ASN A 235 -5.17 28.27 7.24
C ASN A 235 -5.40 29.78 7.13
N ASP A 236 -6.55 30.18 6.61
CA ASP A 236 -6.98 31.57 6.52
C ASP A 236 -8.50 31.62 6.33
N THR A 237 -9.16 32.65 6.86
CA THR A 237 -10.59 32.86 6.62
C THR A 237 -10.87 33.27 5.17
N ASN A 238 -9.89 33.91 4.51
CA ASN A 238 -9.96 34.22 3.10
C ASN A 238 -9.31 33.08 2.28
N LEU A 239 -10.12 32.39 1.48
CA LEU A 239 -9.68 31.26 0.66
C LEU A 239 -8.51 31.61 -0.29
N MET A 240 -8.52 32.82 -0.87
CA MET A 240 -7.44 33.28 -1.76
C MET A 240 -6.16 33.59 -0.99
N ALA A 241 -6.27 34.08 0.25
CA ALA A 241 -5.10 34.24 1.12
C ALA A 241 -4.50 32.88 1.51
N MET A 242 -5.34 31.90 1.83
CA MET A 242 -4.89 30.53 2.09
C MET A 242 -4.20 29.92 0.88
N TYR A 243 -4.78 30.03 -0.33
CA TYR A 243 -4.12 29.55 -1.54
C TYR A 243 -2.79 30.24 -1.80
N ARG A 244 -2.68 31.55 -1.58
CA ARG A 244 -1.40 32.26 -1.68
C ARG A 244 -0.35 31.70 -0.72
N LYS A 245 -0.72 31.37 0.53
CA LYS A 245 0.20 30.72 1.49
C LYS A 245 0.65 29.34 0.99
N ILE A 246 -0.29 28.54 0.46
CA ILE A 246 -0.02 27.21 -0.11
C ILE A 246 0.97 27.31 -1.28
N TYR A 247 0.71 28.16 -2.28
CA TYR A 247 1.58 28.33 -3.45
C TYR A 247 2.97 28.86 -3.10
N LYS A 248 3.08 29.67 -2.04
CA LYS A 248 4.37 30.18 -1.57
C LYS A 248 5.10 29.22 -0.61
N GLY A 249 4.42 28.21 -0.07
CA GLY A 249 4.97 27.38 1.01
C GLY A 249 5.23 28.14 2.32
N GLU A 250 4.52 29.26 2.55
CA GLU A 250 4.71 30.10 3.75
C GLU A 250 3.88 29.59 4.93
N PHE A 251 4.52 28.91 5.89
CA PHE A 251 3.89 28.46 7.13
C PHE A 251 4.75 28.82 8.36
N ARG A 252 4.13 28.86 9.54
CA ARG A 252 4.80 29.24 10.81
C ARG A 252 4.76 28.10 11.80
N CYS A 253 5.91 27.52 12.14
CA CYS A 253 5.99 26.51 13.18
C CYS A 253 5.74 27.10 14.58
N PRO A 254 5.03 26.38 15.48
CA PRO A 254 4.94 26.73 16.89
C PRO A 254 6.29 26.81 17.61
N LYS A 255 6.33 27.48 18.78
CA LYS A 255 7.54 27.62 19.61
C LYS A 255 8.10 26.30 20.13
N TRP A 256 7.27 25.27 20.26
CA TRP A 256 7.66 23.94 20.76
C TRP A 256 8.15 22.99 19.67
N THR A 257 8.09 23.39 18.40
CA THR A 257 8.62 22.59 17.29
C THR A 257 10.13 22.69 17.30
N SER A 258 10.83 21.54 17.38
CA SER A 258 12.29 21.54 17.39
C SER A 258 12.89 22.13 16.10
N PRO A 259 14.12 22.67 16.14
CA PRO A 259 14.81 23.12 14.93
C PRO A 259 14.97 22.02 13.88
N ASP A 260 15.16 20.77 14.33
CA ASP A 260 15.24 19.60 13.45
C ASP A 260 13.92 19.34 12.71
N LEU A 261 12.81 19.32 13.44
CA LEU A 261 11.49 19.13 12.84
C LEU A 261 11.14 20.29 11.91
N LYS A 262 11.47 21.52 12.28
CA LYS A 262 11.24 22.71 11.43
C LYS A 262 11.98 22.58 10.09
N ARG A 263 13.28 22.24 10.12
CA ARG A 263 14.08 21.99 8.90
C ARG A 263 13.50 20.85 8.07
N PHE A 264 13.06 19.79 8.73
CA PHE A 264 12.46 18.63 8.06
C PHE A 264 11.13 19.00 7.37
N LEU A 265 10.22 19.70 8.06
CA LEU A 265 8.96 20.19 7.51
C LEU A 265 9.17 21.12 6.31
N THR A 266 10.18 21.99 6.33
CA THR A 266 10.46 22.88 5.19
C THR A 266 10.89 22.13 3.92
N ARG A 267 11.50 20.95 4.04
CA ARG A 267 11.86 20.10 2.89
C ARG A 267 10.67 19.29 2.36
N ILE A 268 9.75 18.91 3.25
CA ILE A 268 8.53 18.17 2.88
C ILE A 268 7.49 19.10 2.25
N LEU A 269 7.27 20.28 2.84
CA LEU A 269 6.30 21.29 2.39
C LEU A 269 6.91 22.28 1.39
N ASP A 270 7.82 21.80 0.54
CA ASP A 270 8.35 22.56 -0.59
C ASP A 270 7.26 22.67 -1.67
N PRO A 271 6.81 23.88 -2.04
CA PRO A 271 5.78 24.06 -3.05
C PRO A 271 6.22 23.62 -4.45
N ASN A 272 7.53 23.55 -4.73
CA ASN A 272 8.04 23.04 -5.99
C ASN A 272 8.19 21.50 -5.92
N PRO A 273 7.37 20.72 -6.65
CA PRO A 273 7.41 19.26 -6.59
C PRO A 273 8.75 18.68 -7.09
N SER A 274 9.53 19.42 -7.89
CA SER A 274 10.82 18.93 -8.41
C SER A 274 11.90 18.91 -7.34
N THR A 275 11.89 19.89 -6.42
CA THR A 275 12.85 20.03 -5.32
C THR A 275 12.32 19.46 -4.00
N ARG A 276 11.02 19.20 -3.92
CA ARG A 276 10.39 18.51 -2.78
C ARG A 276 11.06 17.17 -2.52
N ILE A 277 11.41 16.94 -1.26
CA ILE A 277 12.04 15.73 -0.75
C ILE A 277 11.28 14.47 -1.18
N THR A 278 12.01 13.40 -1.46
CA THR A 278 11.46 12.09 -1.81
C THR A 278 11.24 11.23 -0.56
N VAL A 279 10.43 10.17 -0.69
CA VAL A 279 10.25 9.17 0.38
C VAL A 279 11.59 8.55 0.78
N HIS A 280 12.46 8.25 -0.18
CA HIS A 280 13.79 7.72 0.08
C HIS A 280 14.65 8.68 0.93
N GLU A 281 14.62 9.96 0.63
CA GLU A 281 15.34 10.97 1.41
C GLU A 281 14.71 11.19 2.79
N ILE A 282 13.38 11.05 2.93
CA ILE A 282 12.69 11.06 4.23
C ILE A 282 13.18 9.92 5.13
N LEU A 283 13.26 8.69 4.61
CA LEU A 283 13.73 7.53 5.37
C LEU A 283 15.16 7.71 5.91
N ASN A 284 15.96 8.53 5.22
CA ASN A 284 17.33 8.83 5.61
C ASN A 284 17.49 10.10 6.46
N ASP A 285 16.42 10.87 6.69
CA ASP A 285 16.50 12.13 7.44
C ASP A 285 16.82 11.89 8.93
N PRO A 286 17.73 12.67 9.55
CA PRO A 286 18.08 12.50 10.96
C PRO A 286 16.89 12.65 11.92
N TRP A 287 15.91 13.50 11.62
CA TRP A 287 14.72 13.63 12.45
C TRP A 287 13.86 12.37 12.38
N PHE A 288 13.71 11.81 11.19
CA PHE A 288 12.93 10.59 10.94
C PHE A 288 13.57 9.37 11.59
N ARG A 289 14.89 9.19 11.48
CA ARG A 289 15.60 7.98 11.95
C ARG A 289 15.64 7.82 13.47
N LYS A 290 15.35 8.86 14.25
CA LYS A 290 15.33 8.78 15.73
C LYS A 290 14.33 7.71 16.20
N GLY A 291 14.84 6.62 16.75
CA GLY A 291 14.03 5.49 17.25
C GLY A 291 13.33 4.67 16.16
N TYR A 292 13.65 4.88 14.87
CA TYR A 292 13.02 4.15 13.78
C TYR A 292 13.49 2.70 13.76
N LYS A 293 12.54 1.77 13.75
CA LYS A 293 12.78 0.34 13.51
C LYS A 293 12.16 0.01 12.16
N GLU A 294 13.00 -0.33 11.20
CA GLU A 294 12.56 -0.71 9.86
C GLU A 294 11.59 -1.90 9.94
N ILE A 295 10.41 -1.74 9.35
CA ILE A 295 9.41 -2.79 9.28
C ILE A 295 9.82 -3.72 8.14
N LYS A 296 10.64 -4.73 8.44
CA LYS A 296 10.97 -5.78 7.47
C LYS A 296 9.70 -6.50 7.03
N HIS A 297 9.35 -6.45 5.75
CA HIS A 297 8.15 -7.13 5.27
C HIS A 297 8.36 -8.65 5.24
N PRO A 298 7.29 -9.45 5.41
CA PRO A 298 7.37 -10.90 5.22
C PRO A 298 7.91 -11.26 3.82
N LEU A 299 7.55 -10.48 2.80
CA LEU A 299 8.09 -10.61 1.45
C LEU A 299 9.59 -10.32 1.41
N ASP A 300 10.08 -9.34 2.17
CA ASP A 300 11.53 -9.08 2.26
C ASP A 300 12.28 -10.24 2.92
N ARG A 301 11.66 -10.96 3.87
CA ARG A 301 12.25 -12.18 4.46
C ARG A 301 12.35 -13.33 3.47
N GLU A 302 11.41 -13.46 2.54
CA GLU A 302 11.52 -14.46 1.47
C GLU A 302 12.64 -14.13 0.47
N PHE A 303 13.07 -12.87 0.43
CA PHE A 303 14.24 -12.41 -0.33
C PHE A 303 15.47 -12.10 0.56
N GLU A 304 15.50 -12.60 1.81
CA GLU A 304 16.72 -12.63 2.63
C GLU A 304 17.42 -13.98 2.45
N PHE A 305 18.76 -13.96 2.40
CA PHE A 305 19.51 -15.21 2.35
C PHE A 305 19.25 -16.00 3.62
N LYS A 306 18.67 -17.20 3.49
CA LYS A 306 18.46 -18.09 4.64
C LYS A 306 19.79 -18.37 5.32
N GLU A 307 19.85 -18.22 6.64
CA GLU A 307 20.94 -18.79 7.44
C GLU A 307 20.70 -20.28 7.60
N SER A 308 20.90 -21.03 6.52
CA SER A 308 21.00 -22.47 6.59
C SER A 308 22.37 -22.79 7.16
N GLY A 309 22.41 -23.37 8.36
CA GLY A 309 23.64 -23.93 8.91
C GLY A 309 24.23 -24.96 7.94
N GLY A 310 25.42 -24.69 7.44
CA GLY A 310 26.51 -25.66 7.36
C GLY A 310 26.36 -26.94 6.52
N GLU A 311 25.40 -27.09 5.61
CA GLU A 311 25.41 -28.25 4.70
C GLU A 311 25.55 -27.82 3.23
N GLU A 312 26.76 -28.00 2.70
CA GLU A 312 27.05 -28.14 1.26
C GLU A 312 26.45 -29.47 0.73
N GLY A 313 25.17 -29.69 1.00
CA GLY A 313 24.47 -30.94 0.72
C GLY A 313 23.74 -30.90 -0.63
N TYR A 314 23.95 -31.93 -1.45
CA TYR A 314 23.17 -32.16 -2.66
C TYR A 314 21.67 -32.06 -2.40
N LEU A 315 20.93 -31.51 -3.36
CA LEU A 315 19.47 -31.53 -3.38
C LEU A 315 18.96 -32.97 -3.27
N ASN A 316 18.37 -33.32 -2.14
CA ASN A 316 17.76 -34.63 -1.96
C ASN A 316 16.35 -34.71 -2.59
N ALA A 317 15.83 -35.93 -2.72
CA ALA A 317 14.52 -36.18 -3.33
C ALA A 317 13.36 -35.43 -2.65
N PHE A 318 13.41 -35.18 -1.33
CA PHE A 318 12.38 -34.39 -0.64
C PHE A 318 12.42 -32.91 -1.03
N HIS A 319 13.60 -32.35 -1.28
CA HIS A 319 13.71 -31.00 -1.84
C HIS A 319 13.08 -30.97 -3.25
N LEU A 320 13.42 -31.91 -4.14
CA LEU A 320 12.79 -32.01 -5.48
C LEU A 320 11.27 -32.18 -5.43
N ILE A 321 10.76 -32.97 -4.48
CA ILE A 321 9.32 -33.14 -4.29
C ILE A 321 8.68 -31.84 -3.79
N SER A 322 9.32 -31.12 -2.86
CA SER A 322 8.82 -29.82 -2.38
C SER A 322 8.72 -28.76 -3.49
N TYR A 323 9.46 -28.94 -4.58
CA TYR A 323 9.43 -28.09 -5.77
C TYR A 323 8.41 -28.51 -6.84
N SER A 324 7.78 -29.67 -6.70
CA SER A 324 6.75 -30.13 -7.63
C SER A 324 5.45 -29.36 -7.44
N SER A 325 4.88 -28.84 -8.54
CA SER A 325 3.58 -28.16 -8.54
C SER A 325 2.44 -29.06 -8.03
N GLY A 326 2.59 -30.39 -8.08
CA GLY A 326 1.62 -31.35 -7.54
C GLY A 326 1.73 -31.59 -6.03
N ALA A 327 2.82 -31.16 -5.38
CA ALA A 327 3.01 -31.21 -3.94
C ALA A 327 2.99 -29.82 -3.28
N ASP A 328 2.66 -28.78 -4.06
CA ASP A 328 2.49 -27.42 -3.56
C ASP A 328 1.21 -27.31 -2.71
N LEU A 329 1.36 -27.53 -1.41
CA LEU A 329 0.29 -27.43 -0.42
C LEU A 329 -0.03 -25.97 -0.05
N SER A 330 0.65 -24.96 -0.63
CA SER A 330 0.35 -23.55 -0.33
C SER A 330 -1.10 -23.18 -0.63
N GLY A 331 -1.69 -23.80 -1.65
CA GLY A 331 -3.11 -23.68 -1.99
C GLY A 331 -4.08 -24.29 -0.96
N LEU A 332 -3.62 -25.24 -0.14
CA LEU A 332 -4.43 -25.94 0.87
C LEU A 332 -4.52 -25.18 2.20
N PHE A 333 -3.49 -24.41 2.56
CA PHE A 333 -3.44 -23.66 3.82
C PHE A 333 -4.05 -22.26 3.75
N GLY A 334 -5.08 -22.00 2.92
CA GLY A 334 -5.78 -20.70 2.90
C GLY A 334 -4.89 -19.45 2.64
N GLN A 335 -3.58 -19.64 2.40
CA GLN A 335 -2.62 -18.63 1.96
C GLN A 335 -2.78 -18.49 0.46
N SER A 336 -3.95 -18.04 0.01
CA SER A 336 -4.09 -17.71 -1.40
C SER A 336 -3.21 -16.49 -1.73
N GLY A 337 -2.30 -16.72 -2.67
CA GLY A 337 -1.56 -15.69 -3.39
C GLY A 337 -0.12 -15.46 -2.91
N ASN A 338 0.80 -16.40 -3.21
CA ASN A 338 2.21 -16.05 -3.26
C ASN A 338 2.39 -14.91 -4.28
N CYS A 339 2.75 -13.73 -3.77
CA CYS A 339 3.20 -12.58 -4.58
C CYS A 339 4.56 -12.86 -5.25
N ILE A 340 5.14 -14.01 -4.93
CA ILE A 340 6.46 -14.47 -5.33
C ILE A 340 6.29 -15.52 -6.41
N SER A 341 6.84 -15.22 -7.58
CA SER A 341 7.09 -16.20 -8.62
C SER A 341 8.28 -17.04 -8.19
N SER A 342 8.16 -18.36 -8.23
CA SER A 342 9.33 -19.23 -8.26
C SER A 342 9.37 -19.91 -9.63
N GLU A 343 10.49 -19.76 -10.34
CA GLU A 343 10.81 -20.53 -11.54
C GLU A 343 12.10 -21.29 -11.31
N MET A 344 12.24 -22.47 -11.91
CA MET A 344 13.45 -23.27 -11.83
C MET A 344 13.88 -23.75 -13.20
N PHE A 345 15.19 -23.92 -13.38
CA PHE A 345 15.76 -24.61 -14.51
C PHE A 345 17.02 -25.39 -14.10
N VAL A 346 17.35 -26.41 -14.88
CA VAL A 346 18.55 -27.25 -14.66
C VAL A 346 19.68 -26.73 -15.55
N SER A 347 20.90 -26.76 -15.05
CA SER A 347 22.10 -26.39 -15.80
C SER A 347 23.23 -27.38 -15.58
N ALA A 348 23.99 -27.68 -16.64
CA ALA A 348 25.25 -28.45 -16.57
C ALA A 348 26.50 -27.54 -16.51
N LYS A 349 26.31 -26.22 -16.38
CA LYS A 349 27.41 -25.25 -16.31
C LYS A 349 27.88 -25.08 -14.87
N LEU A 350 29.13 -24.66 -14.69
CA LEU A 350 29.67 -24.36 -13.35
C LEU A 350 28.92 -23.16 -12.70
N PRO A 351 28.72 -23.15 -11.37
CA PRO A 351 27.99 -22.08 -10.68
C PRO A 351 28.59 -20.69 -10.95
N GLU A 352 29.92 -20.59 -11.07
CA GLU A 352 30.62 -19.34 -11.32
C GLU A 352 30.28 -18.74 -12.69
N ILE A 353 30.03 -19.59 -13.69
CA ILE A 353 29.64 -19.16 -15.04
C ILE A 353 28.23 -18.59 -15.01
N ILE A 354 27.31 -19.27 -14.32
CA ILE A 354 25.92 -18.84 -14.16
C ILE A 354 25.87 -17.51 -13.42
N ILE A 355 26.60 -17.39 -12.31
CA ILE A 355 26.68 -16.17 -11.50
C ILE A 355 27.20 -14.99 -12.32
N LYS A 356 28.35 -15.16 -12.99
CA LYS A 356 28.93 -14.10 -13.83
C LYS A 356 27.98 -13.64 -14.93
N ARG A 357 27.23 -14.58 -15.54
CA ARG A 357 26.28 -14.25 -16.60
C ARG A 357 25.11 -13.42 -16.07
N ILE A 358 24.56 -13.79 -14.92
CA ILE A 358 23.47 -13.07 -14.28
C ILE A 358 23.94 -11.68 -13.80
N GLU A 359 25.17 -11.57 -13.28
CA GLU A 359 25.78 -10.30 -12.89
C GLU A 359 25.93 -9.34 -14.07
N ALA A 360 26.43 -9.82 -15.22
CA ALA A 360 26.56 -9.00 -16.43
C ALA A 360 25.20 -8.49 -16.94
N LEU A 361 24.15 -9.32 -16.88
CA LEU A 361 22.79 -8.89 -17.23
C LEU A 361 22.22 -7.88 -16.23
N ALA A 362 22.53 -8.05 -14.95
CA ALA A 362 22.11 -7.12 -13.91
C ALA A 362 22.78 -5.74 -14.05
N GLU A 363 24.05 -5.70 -14.46
CA GLU A 363 24.77 -4.46 -14.74
C GLU A 363 24.18 -3.70 -15.93
N GLU A 364 23.83 -4.41 -17.01
CA GLU A 364 23.18 -3.82 -18.20
C GLU A 364 21.82 -3.19 -17.85
N GLU A 365 21.04 -3.86 -17.00
CA GLU A 365 19.75 -3.37 -16.52
C GLU A 365 19.86 -2.43 -15.29
N ARG A 366 21.08 -2.02 -14.92
CA ARG A 366 21.39 -1.10 -13.80
C ARG A 366 20.82 -1.52 -12.45
N LEU A 367 20.80 -2.83 -12.19
CA LEU A 367 20.37 -3.43 -10.94
C LEU A 367 21.53 -3.50 -9.94
N ARG A 368 21.22 -3.36 -8.65
CA ARG A 368 22.14 -3.65 -7.56
C ARG A 368 22.18 -5.16 -7.33
N VAL A 369 23.39 -5.69 -7.17
CA VAL A 369 23.60 -7.12 -6.92
C VAL A 369 24.21 -7.30 -5.54
N ALA A 370 23.63 -8.19 -4.73
CA ALA A 370 24.21 -8.67 -3.49
C ALA A 370 24.46 -10.18 -3.60
N LYS A 371 25.62 -10.65 -3.16
CA LYS A 371 26.05 -12.06 -3.26
C LYS A 371 26.30 -12.65 -1.88
N LYS A 372 25.85 -13.88 -1.65
CA LYS A 372 26.19 -14.69 -0.47
C LYS A 372 26.28 -16.16 -0.88
N GLY A 373 27.48 -16.74 -0.86
CA GLY A 373 27.71 -18.12 -1.32
C GLY A 373 27.33 -18.31 -2.80
N THR A 374 26.47 -19.29 -3.07
CA THR A 374 25.88 -19.59 -4.39
C THR A 374 24.57 -18.84 -4.66
N GLY A 375 24.17 -17.91 -3.79
CA GLY A 375 22.98 -17.09 -3.91
C GLY A 375 23.29 -15.67 -4.41
N LEU A 376 22.41 -15.16 -5.26
CA LEU A 376 22.39 -13.79 -5.79
C LEU A 376 21.06 -13.11 -5.46
N ARG A 377 21.13 -11.84 -5.08
CA ARG A 377 19.96 -10.97 -4.93
C ARG A 377 20.13 -9.75 -5.83
N LEU A 378 19.22 -9.60 -6.78
CA LEU A 378 19.14 -8.49 -7.74
C LEU A 378 18.04 -7.52 -7.30
N GLN A 379 18.36 -6.24 -7.22
CA GLN A 379 17.45 -5.18 -6.78
C GLN A 379 17.46 -3.99 -7.75
N GLY A 380 16.28 -3.50 -8.13
CA GLY A 380 16.17 -2.27 -8.92
C GLY A 380 16.39 -0.99 -8.09
N GLN A 381 16.62 0.15 -8.78
CA GLN A 381 16.96 1.44 -8.16
C GLN A 381 15.93 1.98 -7.15
N ASN A 382 14.68 1.50 -7.19
CA ASN A 382 13.58 1.91 -6.30
C ASN A 382 12.98 0.74 -5.48
N TRP A 383 13.74 -0.35 -5.25
CA TRP A 383 13.25 -1.58 -4.58
C TRP A 383 12.05 -2.28 -5.24
N LYS A 384 11.60 -1.77 -6.39
CA LYS A 384 10.45 -2.25 -7.16
C LYS A 384 10.66 -3.65 -7.74
N TYR A 385 11.89 -3.96 -8.14
CA TYR A 385 12.26 -5.25 -8.73
C TYR A 385 13.14 -6.00 -7.73
N VAL A 386 12.69 -7.15 -7.26
CA VAL A 386 13.51 -8.03 -6.43
C VAL A 386 13.49 -9.41 -7.06
N VAL A 387 14.68 -9.88 -7.45
CA VAL A 387 14.91 -11.24 -7.96
C VAL A 387 16.00 -11.87 -7.09
N MET A 388 15.71 -13.03 -6.54
CA MET A 388 16.66 -13.87 -5.83
C MET A 388 16.91 -15.12 -6.67
N VAL A 389 18.17 -15.44 -6.88
CA VAL A 389 18.63 -16.62 -7.59
C VAL A 389 19.42 -17.46 -6.60
N GLU A 390 19.03 -18.70 -6.39
CA GLU A 390 19.74 -19.66 -5.55
C GLU A 390 20.18 -20.84 -6.43
N ILE A 391 21.48 -21.16 -6.42
CA ILE A 391 22.04 -22.27 -7.19
C ILE A 391 22.33 -23.42 -6.24
N HIS A 392 21.74 -24.56 -6.52
CA HIS A 392 21.81 -25.77 -5.71
C HIS A 392 22.39 -26.93 -6.53
N ARG A 393 23.23 -27.77 -5.91
CA ARG A 393 23.85 -28.91 -6.61
C ARG A 393 22.90 -30.11 -6.60
N LEU A 394 22.56 -30.64 -7.77
CA LEU A 394 21.70 -31.82 -7.92
C LEU A 394 22.53 -33.11 -8.03
N THR A 395 23.53 -33.10 -8.90
CA THR A 395 24.51 -34.17 -9.07
C THR A 395 25.91 -33.59 -9.23
N GLN A 396 26.93 -34.42 -9.46
CA GLN A 396 28.28 -33.91 -9.72
C GLN A 396 28.35 -33.00 -10.96
N GLU A 397 27.46 -33.24 -11.93
CA GLU A 397 27.43 -32.59 -13.25
C GLU A 397 26.24 -31.64 -13.44
N LEU A 398 25.18 -31.76 -12.62
CA LEU A 398 23.95 -30.99 -12.77
C LEU A 398 23.67 -30.10 -11.56
N LEU A 399 23.23 -28.88 -11.85
CA LEU A 399 22.77 -27.87 -10.89
C LEU A 399 21.30 -27.55 -11.15
N VAL A 400 20.59 -27.19 -10.09
CA VAL A 400 19.25 -26.57 -10.16
C VAL A 400 19.41 -25.10 -9.79
N VAL A 401 18.92 -24.24 -10.68
CA VAL A 401 18.86 -22.80 -10.43
C VAL A 401 17.41 -22.46 -10.09
N GLU A 402 17.18 -22.05 -8.85
CA GLU A 402 15.90 -21.55 -8.36
C GLU A 402 15.87 -20.03 -8.44
N VAL A 403 14.81 -19.48 -9.01
CA VAL A 403 14.63 -18.05 -9.20
C VAL A 403 13.33 -17.61 -8.56
N LYS A 404 13.45 -16.92 -7.44
CA LYS A 404 12.34 -16.29 -6.74
C LYS A 404 12.27 -14.84 -7.16
N SER A 405 11.11 -14.32 -7.52
CA SER A 405 10.95 -12.90 -7.85
C SER A 405 9.61 -12.36 -7.38
N ASN A 406 9.57 -11.08 -7.03
CA ASN A 406 8.29 -10.38 -6.87
C ASN A 406 7.60 -10.19 -8.24
N GLU A 407 6.36 -9.72 -8.27
CA GLU A 407 5.59 -9.58 -9.52
C GLU A 407 6.31 -8.75 -10.60
N PHE A 408 6.91 -7.62 -10.24
CA PHE A 408 7.67 -6.80 -11.19
C PHE A 408 9.00 -7.45 -11.59
N GLY A 409 9.66 -8.15 -10.66
CA GLY A 409 10.85 -8.95 -10.93
C GLY A 409 10.56 -10.14 -11.85
N ARG A 410 9.33 -10.67 -11.83
CA ARG A 410 8.91 -11.76 -12.73
C ARG A 410 8.92 -11.31 -14.18
N ASP A 411 8.34 -10.15 -14.48
CA ASP A 411 8.30 -9.60 -15.85
C ASP A 411 9.72 -9.31 -16.34
N LEU A 412 10.55 -8.70 -15.49
CA LEU A 412 11.97 -8.49 -15.76
C LEU A 412 12.69 -9.81 -16.05
N TRP A 413 12.47 -10.82 -15.20
CA TRP A 413 13.09 -12.13 -15.37
C TRP A 413 12.67 -12.79 -16.68
N LYS A 414 11.37 -12.81 -16.96
CA LYS A 414 10.78 -13.48 -18.12
C LYS A 414 11.15 -12.82 -19.44
N ASP A 415 11.15 -11.48 -19.50
CA ASP A 415 11.29 -10.74 -20.75
C ASP A 415 12.75 -10.41 -21.08
N LYS A 416 13.61 -10.28 -20.06
CA LYS A 416 15.00 -9.81 -20.23
C LYS A 416 16.05 -10.86 -19.90
N PHE A 417 15.90 -11.56 -18.78
CA PHE A 417 16.93 -12.51 -18.32
C PHE A 417 16.77 -13.87 -18.99
N LYS A 418 15.59 -14.48 -18.87
CA LYS A 418 15.31 -15.84 -19.34
C LYS A 418 15.67 -16.07 -20.81
N PRO A 419 15.32 -15.20 -21.77
CA PRO A 419 15.68 -15.42 -23.18
C PRO A 419 17.19 -15.43 -23.43
N ARG A 420 17.96 -14.72 -22.58
CA ARG A 420 19.42 -14.55 -22.68
C ARG A 420 20.20 -15.58 -21.85
N LEU A 421 19.51 -16.45 -21.13
CA LEU A 421 20.05 -17.54 -20.31
C LEU A 421 19.66 -18.92 -20.85
N ASN A 422 19.00 -18.99 -22.02
CA ASN A 422 18.58 -20.25 -22.64
C ASN A 422 19.76 -21.20 -22.93
N ASP A 423 20.95 -20.67 -23.17
CA ASP A 423 22.20 -21.41 -23.38
C ASP A 423 22.72 -22.09 -22.10
N LEU A 424 22.23 -21.68 -20.93
CA LEU A 424 22.55 -22.30 -19.65
C LEU A 424 21.57 -23.42 -19.28
N VAL A 425 20.41 -23.50 -19.94
CA VAL A 425 19.39 -24.51 -19.64
C VAL A 425 19.80 -25.83 -20.26
N HIS A 426 19.91 -26.87 -19.44
CA HIS A 426 20.18 -28.22 -19.91
C HIS A 426 18.91 -28.81 -20.55
N ALA A 427 18.99 -29.14 -21.84
CA ALA A 427 17.97 -29.92 -22.54
C ALA A 427 18.45 -31.37 -22.66
N PRO A 428 17.66 -32.38 -22.25
CA PRO A 428 18.04 -33.77 -22.45
C PRO A 428 18.11 -34.06 -23.95
N GLU A 429 19.16 -34.76 -24.38
CA GLU A 429 19.25 -35.25 -25.77
C GLU A 429 18.03 -36.13 -26.07
N PRO A 430 17.39 -36.00 -27.25
CA PRO A 430 16.34 -36.91 -27.65
C PRO A 430 16.93 -38.32 -27.69
N GLN A 431 16.34 -39.23 -26.89
CA GLN A 431 16.71 -40.64 -26.94
C GLN A 431 16.59 -41.12 -28.38
N VAL A 432 17.73 -41.49 -28.97
CA VAL A 432 17.75 -42.24 -30.23
C VAL A 432 16.99 -43.53 -29.95
N ALA A 433 15.83 -43.69 -30.60
CA ALA A 433 15.11 -44.95 -30.61
C ALA A 433 16.06 -46.01 -31.20
N GLY A 434 16.64 -46.85 -30.33
CA GLY A 434 17.41 -48.01 -30.73
C GLY A 434 16.48 -49.04 -31.35
N ASN A 435 16.79 -49.41 -32.59
CA ASN A 435 16.16 -50.51 -33.35
C ASN A 435 16.27 -51.86 -32.65
#